data_AF-A0A3A2ZZX3-F1
#
_entry.id   AF-A0A3A2ZZX3-F1
#
_cell.length_a   1.000
_cell.length_b   1.000
_cell.length_c   1.000
_cell.angle_alpha   90.00
_cell.angle_beta   90.00
_cell.angle_gamma   90.00
#
_symmetry.space_group_name_H-M   'P 1'
#
loop_
_entity.id
_entity.type
_entity.pdbx_description
1 polymer ?
#
loop_
_entity_poly.entity_id
_entity_poly.type
_entity_poly.pdbx_seq_one_letter_code
_entity_poly.pdbx_strand_id
1 'polypeptide(L)'
;MDWRCLDTCAPRFPDLQLISNIYGKTRTPSSIRKLSQLAYQSTVGDFRHKDHLSILRASLCDLHSSVKNNHLTDPVSIIEAALALDAKLIAWTLTLPPSWSPTTVNVSPRNRNGSEFSIYGDYYYIYQDLPTSNVWNNYRATRYTLHEMIIDQLPRLHSSNSSHLASDYANLGANSEAIMKHIAEDICASVPYHIGVTGKHSLKPELNFSNNSRPAAGGYILTWHLFLAASCRFSPPSLKSWAITCMEKIGHSMGVNQALSMACYLARGMGPPYRNERMLVIDIGTEVDAMSNISPVV
;
A
#
# COMPACT_ATOMS: atom_id res chain seq x y z
N MET A 1 20.12 3.93 5.41
CA MET A 1 19.81 4.68 4.17
C MET A 1 19.15 5.96 4.63
N ASP A 2 19.84 7.10 4.49
CA ASP A 2 19.40 8.41 4.97
C ASP A 2 18.18 8.90 4.17
N TRP A 3 17.06 9.18 4.84
CA TRP A 3 15.81 9.62 4.22
C TRP A 3 15.94 10.97 3.50
N ARG A 4 16.98 11.76 3.81
CA ARG A 4 17.33 12.98 3.07
C ARG A 4 17.68 12.71 1.60
N CYS A 5 18.03 11.46 1.24
CA CYS A 5 18.24 11.06 -0.16
C CYS A 5 16.94 10.86 -0.96
N LEU A 6 15.78 10.68 -0.32
CA LEU A 6 14.50 10.56 -1.05
C LEU A 6 13.99 11.91 -1.52
N ASP A 7 14.19 12.98 -0.75
CA ASP A 7 13.89 14.35 -1.17
C ASP A 7 14.76 14.79 -2.36
N THR A 8 16.01 14.32 -2.46
CA THR A 8 16.89 14.60 -3.61
C THR A 8 16.60 13.72 -4.82
N CYS A 9 15.98 12.55 -4.62
CA CYS A 9 15.53 11.65 -5.71
C CYS A 9 14.06 11.88 -6.15
N ALA A 10 13.33 12.77 -5.47
CA ALA A 10 11.95 13.15 -5.76
C ALA A 10 11.65 13.49 -7.25
N PRO A 11 12.57 14.07 -8.04
CA PRO A 11 12.35 14.31 -9.47
C PRO A 11 12.33 13.03 -10.32
N ARG A 12 12.91 11.91 -9.85
CA ARG A 12 13.04 10.66 -10.62
C ARG A 12 11.97 9.61 -10.31
N PHE A 13 11.38 9.63 -9.11
CA PHE A 13 10.42 8.60 -8.67
C PHE A 13 9.25 9.20 -7.87
N PRO A 14 8.32 9.93 -8.53
CA PRO A 14 7.19 10.58 -7.87
C PRO A 14 6.29 9.62 -7.08
N ASP A 15 6.24 8.34 -7.48
CA ASP A 15 5.48 7.29 -6.79
C ASP A 15 5.98 7.03 -5.35
N LEU A 16 7.29 7.14 -5.11
CA LEU A 16 7.90 6.94 -3.78
C LEU A 16 7.62 8.12 -2.84
N GLN A 17 7.63 9.35 -3.37
CA GLN A 17 7.23 10.52 -2.59
C GLN A 17 5.75 10.48 -2.21
N LEU A 18 4.88 10.01 -3.12
CA LEU A 18 3.45 9.82 -2.83
C LEU A 18 3.25 8.74 -1.74
N ILE A 19 4.02 7.65 -1.77
CA ILE A 19 4.00 6.64 -0.69
C ILE A 19 4.43 7.29 0.64
N SER A 20 5.57 7.98 0.66
CA SER A 20 6.06 8.70 1.83
C SER A 20 5.03 9.70 2.37
N ASN A 21 4.38 10.48 1.51
CA ASN A 21 3.41 11.50 1.92
C ASN A 21 2.11 10.91 2.48
N ILE A 22 1.60 9.83 1.88
CA ILE A 22 0.41 9.12 2.37
C ILE A 22 0.63 8.69 3.83
N TYR A 23 1.80 8.12 4.14
CA TYR A 23 2.11 7.60 5.46
C TYR A 23 2.66 8.64 6.45
N GLY A 24 3.40 9.64 5.97
CA GLY A 24 3.83 10.81 6.75
C GLY A 24 2.68 11.77 7.08
N LYS A 25 1.50 11.55 6.48
CA LYS A 25 0.35 12.47 6.50
C LYS A 25 0.78 13.89 6.13
N THR A 26 1.70 14.00 5.17
CA THR A 26 2.23 15.27 4.68
C THR A 26 1.54 15.63 3.37
N ARG A 27 1.38 16.92 3.15
CA ARG A 27 0.82 17.42 1.90
C ARG A 27 1.74 17.06 0.74
N THR A 28 1.18 16.62 -0.38
CA THR A 28 1.97 16.49 -1.60
C THR A 28 2.43 17.88 -2.05
N PRO A 29 3.76 18.09 -2.27
CA PRO A 29 4.28 19.36 -2.74
C PRO A 29 3.57 19.86 -4.00
N SER A 30 3.35 21.17 -4.08
CA SER A 30 2.65 21.80 -5.21
C SER A 30 3.34 21.54 -6.56
N SER A 31 4.67 21.41 -6.55
CA SER A 31 5.50 21.01 -7.70
C SER A 31 5.13 19.62 -8.21
N ILE A 32 5.03 18.62 -7.33
CA ILE A 32 4.67 17.24 -7.68
C ILE A 32 3.23 17.19 -8.18
N ARG A 33 2.30 17.90 -7.54
CA ARG A 33 0.91 17.98 -8.01
C ARG A 33 0.80 18.58 -9.42
N LYS A 34 1.54 19.67 -9.68
CA LYS A 34 1.58 20.31 -11.00
C LYS A 34 2.19 19.36 -12.03
N LEU A 35 3.25 18.63 -11.67
CA LEU A 35 3.85 17.60 -12.54
C LEU A 35 2.87 16.47 -12.84
N SER A 36 2.12 15.97 -11.85
CA SER A 36 1.09 14.94 -12.09
C SER A 36 -0.05 15.44 -12.99
N GLN A 37 -0.46 16.70 -12.84
CA GLN A 37 -1.46 17.31 -13.72
C GLN A 37 -0.95 17.49 -15.15
N LEU A 38 0.28 17.98 -15.30
CA LEU A 38 0.92 18.15 -16.61
C LEU A 38 1.15 16.80 -17.30
N ALA A 39 1.57 15.77 -16.56
CA ALA A 39 1.67 14.41 -17.06
C ALA A 39 0.30 13.94 -17.56
N TYR A 40 -0.74 14.00 -16.73
CA TYR A 40 -2.09 13.59 -17.14
C TYR A 40 -2.62 14.29 -18.40
N GLN A 41 -2.29 15.58 -18.58
CA GLN A 41 -2.70 16.37 -19.75
C GLN A 41 -1.88 16.06 -21.02
N SER A 42 -0.62 15.66 -20.86
CA SER A 42 0.34 15.47 -21.97
C SER A 42 0.49 14.00 -22.37
N THR A 43 0.09 13.08 -21.49
CA THR A 43 0.23 11.64 -21.69
C THR A 43 -0.85 11.11 -22.64
N VAL A 44 -0.41 10.45 -23.71
CA VAL A 44 -1.28 9.78 -24.69
C VAL A 44 -1.26 8.27 -24.44
N GLY A 45 -2.41 7.61 -24.59
CA GLY A 45 -2.57 6.17 -24.41
C GLY A 45 -2.67 5.72 -22.95
N ASP A 46 -2.40 4.45 -22.70
CA ASP A 46 -2.70 3.75 -21.43
C ASP A 46 -2.01 4.37 -20.19
N PHE A 47 -0.88 5.07 -20.37
CA PHE A 47 -0.17 5.73 -19.27
C PHE A 47 -1.02 6.80 -18.57
N ARG A 48 -2.03 7.37 -19.24
CA ARG A 48 -2.94 8.38 -18.65
C ARG A 48 -3.73 7.84 -17.46
N HIS A 49 -4.00 6.53 -17.40
CA HIS A 49 -4.71 5.91 -16.28
C HIS A 49 -3.88 5.92 -15.00
N LYS A 50 -2.55 5.74 -15.11
CA LYS A 50 -1.61 5.86 -13.98
C LYS A 50 -1.58 7.30 -13.45
N ASP A 51 -1.55 8.27 -14.36
CA ASP A 51 -1.51 9.68 -13.98
C ASP A 51 -2.82 10.10 -13.27
N HIS A 52 -3.97 9.58 -13.73
CA HIS A 52 -5.26 9.81 -13.07
C HIS A 52 -5.26 9.26 -11.63
N LEU A 53 -4.77 8.04 -11.42
CA LEU A 53 -4.64 7.48 -10.07
C LEU A 53 -3.70 8.33 -9.19
N SER A 54 -2.63 8.87 -9.77
CA SER A 54 -1.69 9.74 -9.03
C SER A 54 -2.36 11.04 -8.56
N ILE A 55 -3.28 11.61 -9.35
CA ILE A 55 -4.09 12.77 -8.95
C ILE A 55 -5.03 12.42 -7.78
N LEU A 56 -5.68 11.25 -7.83
CA LEU A 56 -6.54 10.79 -6.73
C LEU A 56 -5.74 10.56 -5.44
N ARG A 57 -4.54 9.98 -5.54
CA ARG A 57 -3.60 9.82 -4.41
C ARG A 57 -3.12 11.15 -3.84
N ALA A 58 -2.86 12.14 -4.69
CA ALA A 58 -2.52 13.48 -4.23
C ALA A 58 -3.70 14.12 -3.45
N SER A 59 -4.93 13.88 -3.88
CA SER A 59 -6.15 14.33 -3.18
C SER A 59 -6.28 13.67 -1.80
N LEU A 60 -5.93 12.39 -1.67
CA LEU A 60 -5.83 11.71 -0.38
C LEU A 60 -4.80 12.39 0.54
N CYS A 61 -3.63 12.75 0.02
CA CYS A 61 -2.59 13.45 0.80
C CYS A 61 -3.07 14.83 1.27
N ASP A 62 -3.79 15.57 0.41
CA ASP A 62 -4.40 16.86 0.78
C ASP A 62 -5.46 16.68 1.90
N LEU A 63 -6.28 15.63 1.82
CA LEU A 63 -7.25 15.28 2.86
C LEU A 63 -6.55 14.92 4.18
N HIS A 64 -5.55 14.03 4.14
CA HIS A 64 -4.72 13.65 5.29
C HIS A 64 -4.11 14.88 5.97
N SER A 65 -3.50 15.77 5.18
CA SER A 65 -2.89 16.99 5.69
C SER A 65 -3.91 17.93 6.32
N SER A 66 -5.12 18.04 5.75
CA SER A 66 -6.17 18.90 6.28
C SER A 66 -6.68 18.40 7.63
N VAL A 67 -6.84 17.08 7.78
CA VAL A 67 -7.21 16.46 9.06
C VAL A 67 -6.09 16.63 10.09
N LYS A 68 -4.84 16.32 9.72
CA LYS A 68 -3.68 16.40 10.63
C LYS A 68 -3.44 17.82 11.15
N ASN A 69 -3.60 18.83 10.30
CA ASN A 69 -3.37 20.23 10.67
C ASN A 69 -4.62 20.91 11.26
N ASN A 70 -5.66 20.15 11.60
CA ASN A 70 -6.93 20.66 12.15
C ASN A 70 -7.64 21.68 11.24
N HIS A 71 -7.39 21.66 9.93
CA HIS A 71 -8.16 22.44 8.96
C HIS A 71 -9.51 21.79 8.64
N LEU A 72 -9.62 20.48 8.84
CA LEU A 72 -10.87 19.72 8.75
C LEU A 72 -11.00 18.86 10.01
N THR A 73 -11.90 19.23 10.91
CA THR A 73 -12.01 18.62 12.25
C THR A 73 -13.32 17.89 12.47
N ASP A 74 -14.37 18.26 11.76
CA ASP A 74 -15.70 17.66 11.87
C ASP A 74 -15.70 16.20 11.36
N PRO A 75 -16.01 15.19 12.22
CA PRO A 75 -15.96 13.79 11.82
C PRO A 75 -16.88 13.44 10.65
N VAL A 76 -18.07 14.08 10.56
CA VAL A 76 -19.01 13.85 9.44
C VAL A 76 -18.39 14.30 8.13
N SER A 77 -17.90 15.54 8.07
CA SER A 77 -17.24 16.11 6.89
C SER A 77 -16.01 15.30 6.46
N ILE A 78 -15.23 14.76 7.40
CA ILE A 78 -14.08 13.89 7.10
C ILE A 78 -14.54 12.59 6.44
N ILE A 79 -15.57 11.94 6.99
CA ILE A 79 -16.13 10.70 6.44
C ILE A 79 -16.71 10.93 5.05
N GLU A 80 -17.47 12.01 4.86
CA GLU A 80 -18.05 12.36 3.54
C GLU A 80 -16.97 12.61 2.50
N ALA A 81 -15.91 13.35 2.85
CA ALA A 81 -14.79 13.60 1.96
C ALA A 81 -14.05 12.29 1.60
N ALA A 82 -13.88 11.39 2.56
CA ALA A 82 -13.24 10.09 2.33
C ALA A 82 -14.09 9.19 1.41
N LEU A 83 -15.40 9.09 1.66
CA LEU A 83 -16.34 8.34 0.82
C LEU A 83 -16.43 8.91 -0.60
N ALA A 84 -16.45 10.23 -0.75
CA ALA A 84 -16.46 10.88 -2.06
C ALA A 84 -15.18 10.58 -2.86
N LEU A 85 -14.03 10.47 -2.20
CA LEU A 85 -12.78 10.09 -2.85
C LEU A 85 -12.74 8.59 -3.18
N ASP A 86 -13.28 7.72 -2.32
CA ASP A 86 -13.41 6.28 -2.60
C ASP A 86 -14.29 6.01 -3.82
N ALA A 87 -15.42 6.72 -3.94
CA ALA A 87 -16.30 6.64 -5.10
C ALA A 87 -15.56 7.02 -6.41
N LYS A 88 -14.68 8.03 -6.37
CA LYS A 88 -13.85 8.41 -7.53
C LYS A 88 -12.82 7.34 -7.88
N LEU A 89 -12.25 6.65 -6.89
CA LEU A 89 -11.34 5.52 -7.12
C LEU A 89 -12.07 4.34 -7.76
N ILE A 90 -13.28 4.01 -7.30
CA ILE A 90 -14.10 2.96 -7.92
C ILE A 90 -14.45 3.35 -9.35
N ALA A 91 -14.92 4.58 -9.59
CA ALA A 91 -15.22 5.08 -10.93
C ALA A 91 -13.99 5.02 -11.85
N TRP A 92 -12.80 5.31 -11.34
CA TRP A 92 -11.55 5.17 -12.09
C TRP A 92 -11.32 3.74 -12.60
N THR A 93 -11.65 2.70 -11.83
CA THR A 93 -11.47 1.31 -12.31
C THR A 93 -12.33 0.99 -13.54
N LEU A 94 -13.48 1.64 -13.70
CA LEU A 94 -14.37 1.46 -14.85
C LEU A 94 -13.81 2.11 -16.13
N THR A 95 -12.79 2.96 -16.00
CA THR A 95 -12.14 3.62 -17.14
C THR A 95 -10.96 2.82 -17.71
N LEU A 96 -10.54 1.76 -17.03
CA LEU A 96 -9.34 0.99 -17.41
C LEU A 96 -9.60 0.11 -18.63
N PRO A 97 -8.61 -0.05 -19.53
CA PRO A 97 -8.73 -0.97 -20.65
C PRO A 97 -8.75 -2.43 -20.13
N PRO A 98 -9.39 -3.36 -20.86
CA PRO A 98 -9.47 -4.77 -20.46
C PRO A 98 -8.10 -5.42 -20.21
N SER A 99 -7.06 -4.96 -20.90
CA SER A 99 -5.68 -5.44 -20.75
C SER A 99 -5.09 -5.17 -19.35
N TRP A 100 -5.61 -4.16 -18.65
CA TRP A 100 -5.18 -3.83 -17.29
C TRP A 100 -5.90 -4.63 -16.22
N SER A 101 -6.99 -5.34 -16.55
CA SER A 101 -7.71 -6.15 -15.58
C SER A 101 -6.85 -7.30 -15.06
N PRO A 102 -6.75 -7.50 -13.73
CA PRO A 102 -6.01 -8.62 -13.17
C PRO A 102 -6.71 -9.94 -13.54
N THR A 103 -5.95 -10.90 -14.07
CA THR A 103 -6.45 -12.25 -14.30
C THR A 103 -6.32 -13.06 -13.02
N THR A 104 -7.44 -13.55 -12.48
CA THR A 104 -7.46 -14.42 -11.31
C THR A 104 -7.13 -15.85 -11.69
N VAL A 105 -6.17 -16.46 -10.98
CA VAL A 105 -5.86 -17.89 -11.09
C VAL A 105 -6.14 -18.57 -9.76
N ASN A 106 -7.02 -19.58 -9.79
CA ASN A 106 -7.35 -20.37 -8.62
C ASN A 106 -6.26 -21.42 -8.34
N VAL A 107 -5.86 -21.52 -7.08
CA VAL A 107 -4.83 -22.44 -6.60
C VAL A 107 -5.48 -23.75 -6.19
N SER A 108 -5.09 -24.84 -6.85
CA SER A 108 -5.46 -26.17 -6.37
C SER A 108 -4.79 -26.47 -5.02
N PRO A 109 -5.46 -27.17 -4.08
CA PRO A 109 -4.89 -27.49 -2.76
C PRO A 109 -3.52 -28.18 -2.80
N ARG A 110 -3.22 -28.92 -3.88
CA ARG A 110 -1.95 -29.63 -4.10
C ARG A 110 -0.75 -28.71 -4.38
N ASN A 111 -0.99 -27.47 -4.82
CA ASN A 111 0.07 -26.56 -5.29
C ASN A 111 0.45 -25.48 -4.26
N ARG A 112 -0.14 -25.48 -3.05
CA ARG A 112 0.12 -24.44 -2.03
C ARG A 112 1.54 -24.45 -1.46
N ASN A 113 2.21 -25.60 -1.49
CA ASN A 113 3.46 -25.85 -0.76
C ASN A 113 4.70 -26.03 -1.66
N GLY A 114 4.60 -25.73 -2.96
CA GLY A 114 5.62 -26.09 -3.96
C GLY A 114 6.69 -25.04 -4.27
N SER A 115 6.55 -23.79 -3.79
CA SER A 115 7.46 -22.67 -4.11
C SER A 115 8.02 -22.00 -2.87
N GLU A 116 9.21 -21.40 -3.01
CA GLU A 116 9.93 -20.64 -1.96
C GLU A 116 9.05 -19.55 -1.32
N PHE A 117 8.07 -19.03 -2.06
CA PHE A 117 6.98 -18.23 -1.52
C PHE A 117 5.66 -19.01 -1.65
N SER A 118 5.04 -19.33 -0.51
CA SER A 118 3.72 -19.95 -0.49
C SER A 118 2.64 -18.92 -0.85
N ILE A 119 1.60 -19.34 -1.56
CA ILE A 119 0.44 -18.49 -1.84
C ILE A 119 -0.44 -18.45 -0.59
N TYR A 120 -0.82 -17.25 -0.13
CA TYR A 120 -1.63 -17.11 1.09
C TYR A 120 -3.02 -17.75 0.97
N GLY A 121 -3.74 -17.37 -0.08
CA GLY A 121 -5.15 -17.74 -0.28
C GLY A 121 -5.36 -18.85 -1.30
N ASP A 122 -6.60 -18.91 -1.80
CA ASP A 122 -7.04 -19.88 -2.80
C ASP A 122 -6.85 -19.38 -4.24
N TYR A 123 -6.31 -18.17 -4.41
CA TYR A 123 -6.11 -17.55 -5.70
C TYR A 123 -4.92 -16.57 -5.68
N TYR A 124 -4.46 -16.21 -6.87
CA TYR A 124 -3.51 -15.11 -7.08
C TYR A 124 -3.81 -14.38 -8.39
N TYR A 125 -3.24 -13.19 -8.53
CA TYR A 125 -3.42 -12.35 -9.71
C TYR A 125 -2.25 -12.44 -10.69
N ILE A 126 -2.57 -12.35 -11.97
CA ILE A 126 -1.62 -12.11 -13.06
C ILE A 126 -1.96 -10.78 -13.70
N TYR A 127 -0.94 -10.01 -14.02
CA TYR A 127 -1.06 -8.70 -14.65
C TYR A 127 -0.35 -8.69 -16.00
N GLN A 128 -0.72 -7.75 -16.87
CA GLN A 128 -0.04 -7.54 -18.15
C GLN A 128 1.46 -7.29 -17.97
N ASP A 129 1.82 -6.45 -17.01
CA ASP A 129 3.19 -6.11 -16.65
C ASP A 129 3.30 -5.62 -15.19
N LEU A 130 4.55 -5.49 -14.71
CA LEU A 130 4.86 -5.05 -13.35
C LEU A 130 4.40 -3.60 -13.04
N PRO A 131 4.48 -2.63 -13.97
CA PRO A 131 3.86 -1.31 -13.77
C PRO A 131 2.35 -1.39 -13.51
N THR A 132 1.62 -2.20 -14.28
CA THR A 132 0.17 -2.40 -14.11
C THR A 132 -0.15 -3.02 -12.75
N SER A 133 0.62 -4.01 -12.31
CA SER A 133 0.42 -4.63 -10.99
C SER A 133 0.65 -3.62 -9.84
N ASN A 134 1.66 -2.76 -9.98
CA ASN A 134 1.94 -1.69 -9.03
C ASN A 134 0.78 -0.67 -8.98
N VAL A 135 0.22 -0.28 -10.13
CA VAL A 135 -0.94 0.63 -10.19
C VAL A 135 -2.13 0.05 -9.41
N TRP A 136 -2.44 -1.23 -9.59
CA TRP A 136 -3.51 -1.90 -8.84
C TRP A 136 -3.25 -1.91 -7.33
N ASN A 137 -2.02 -2.21 -6.90
CA ASN A 137 -1.68 -2.20 -5.49
C ASN A 137 -1.71 -0.79 -4.89
N ASN A 138 -1.37 0.25 -5.65
CA ASN A 138 -1.53 1.64 -5.21
C ASN A 138 -2.99 2.05 -5.10
N TYR A 139 -3.86 1.61 -6.02
CA TYR A 139 -5.31 1.79 -5.91
C TYR A 139 -5.84 1.15 -4.61
N ARG A 140 -5.49 -0.12 -4.37
CA ARG A 140 -5.84 -0.87 -3.15
C ARG A 140 -5.39 -0.15 -1.88
N ALA A 141 -4.12 0.28 -1.82
CA ALA A 141 -3.58 0.99 -0.67
C ALA A 141 -4.27 2.34 -0.42
N THR A 142 -4.64 3.06 -1.49
CA THR A 142 -5.35 4.34 -1.38
C THR A 142 -6.74 4.13 -0.78
N ARG A 143 -7.49 3.13 -1.28
CA ARG A 143 -8.80 2.76 -0.72
C ARG A 143 -8.71 2.31 0.72
N TYR A 144 -7.73 1.47 1.05
CA TYR A 144 -7.50 1.03 2.43
C TYR A 144 -7.30 2.23 3.37
N THR A 145 -6.50 3.21 2.95
CA THR A 145 -6.20 4.39 3.77
C THR A 145 -7.45 5.25 4.01
N LEU A 146 -8.33 5.36 3.00
CA LEU A 146 -9.62 6.06 3.14
C LEU A 146 -10.55 5.36 4.14
N HIS A 147 -10.67 4.03 4.04
CA HIS A 147 -11.50 3.27 4.97
C HIS A 147 -10.93 3.24 6.39
N GLU A 148 -9.62 3.27 6.54
CA GLU A 148 -8.99 3.46 7.84
C GLU A 148 -9.33 4.82 8.44
N MET A 149 -9.28 5.89 7.64
CA MET A 149 -9.71 7.23 8.08
C MET A 149 -11.17 7.22 8.54
N ILE A 150 -12.07 6.56 7.78
CA ILE A 150 -13.49 6.44 8.14
C ILE A 150 -13.62 5.75 9.52
N ILE A 151 -12.97 4.60 9.69
CA ILE A 151 -12.98 3.84 10.95
C ILE A 151 -12.48 4.69 12.12
N ASP A 152 -11.42 5.47 11.93
CA ASP A 152 -10.85 6.32 12.98
C ASP A 152 -11.77 7.50 13.38
N GLN A 153 -12.70 7.93 12.51
CA GLN A 153 -13.67 8.98 12.84
C GLN A 153 -14.93 8.46 13.55
N LEU A 154 -15.32 7.20 13.33
CA LEU A 154 -16.57 6.65 13.87
C LEU A 154 -16.71 6.79 15.41
N PRO A 155 -15.69 6.58 16.25
CA PRO A 155 -15.83 6.75 17.70
C PRO A 155 -16.23 8.18 18.13
N ARG A 156 -15.80 9.20 17.36
CA ARG A 156 -16.11 10.61 17.64
C ARG A 156 -17.59 10.93 17.38
N LEU A 157 -18.23 10.21 16.46
CA LEU A 157 -19.66 10.33 16.18
C LEU A 157 -20.53 9.67 17.25
N HIS A 158 -20.10 8.51 17.77
CA HIS A 158 -20.79 7.82 18.86
C HIS A 158 -20.81 8.66 20.16
N SER A 159 -19.79 9.50 20.35
CA SER A 159 -19.69 10.39 21.51
C SER A 159 -20.55 11.65 21.39
N SER A 160 -20.97 12.01 20.17
CA SER A 160 -21.57 13.33 19.87
C SER A 160 -23.06 13.28 19.48
N ASN A 161 -23.60 12.13 19.07
CA ASN A 161 -24.93 12.06 18.43
C ASN A 161 -26.00 11.27 19.21
N SER A 162 -27.25 11.70 18.99
CA SER A 162 -28.52 11.10 19.38
C SER A 162 -28.79 9.78 18.63
N SER A 163 -29.56 8.87 19.25
CA SER A 163 -29.74 7.45 18.89
C SER A 163 -30.13 7.11 17.43
N HIS A 164 -30.57 8.08 16.64
CA HIS A 164 -31.21 7.83 15.33
C HIS A 164 -30.24 7.43 14.20
N LEU A 165 -28.95 7.83 14.28
CA LEU A 165 -27.94 7.52 13.25
C LEU A 165 -26.96 6.41 13.65
N ALA A 166 -27.12 5.83 14.85
CA ALA A 166 -26.21 4.82 15.38
C ALA A 166 -26.12 3.57 14.49
N SER A 167 -27.26 3.14 13.95
CA SER A 167 -27.33 2.00 13.01
C SER A 167 -26.54 2.26 11.73
N ASP A 168 -26.65 3.45 11.16
CA ASP A 168 -25.97 3.82 9.92
C ASP A 168 -24.45 3.85 10.11
N TYR A 169 -23.98 4.39 11.23
CA TYR A 169 -22.55 4.40 11.56
C TYR A 169 -22.00 3.00 11.87
N ALA A 170 -22.78 2.14 12.52
CA ALA A 170 -22.41 0.75 12.73
C ALA A 170 -22.27 -0.01 11.38
N ASN A 171 -23.23 0.17 10.48
CA ASN A 171 -23.20 -0.41 9.14
C ASN A 171 -22.01 0.11 8.31
N LEU A 172 -21.73 1.40 8.38
CA LEU A 172 -20.57 2.00 7.72
C LEU A 172 -19.24 1.43 8.25
N GLY A 173 -19.16 1.21 9.57
CA GLY A 173 -18.02 0.57 10.21
C GLY A 173 -17.83 -0.86 9.73
N ALA A 174 -18.88 -1.69 9.76
CA ALA A 174 -18.83 -3.06 9.29
C ALA A 174 -18.45 -3.16 7.80
N ASN A 175 -18.99 -2.27 6.96
CA ASN A 175 -18.65 -2.22 5.53
C ASN A 175 -17.19 -1.83 5.31
N SER A 176 -16.69 -0.81 6.01
CA SER A 176 -15.29 -0.37 5.91
C SER A 176 -14.32 -1.46 6.38
N GLU A 177 -14.66 -2.17 7.46
CA GLU A 177 -13.91 -3.34 7.92
C GLU A 177 -13.84 -4.44 6.85
N ALA A 178 -14.98 -4.80 6.24
CA ALA A 178 -15.04 -5.82 5.20
C ALA A 178 -14.17 -5.43 3.99
N ILE A 179 -14.25 -4.18 3.54
CA ILE A 179 -13.43 -3.66 2.45
C ILE A 179 -11.93 -3.74 2.79
N MET A 180 -11.53 -3.34 4.00
CA MET A 180 -10.13 -3.41 4.42
C MET A 180 -9.59 -4.85 4.49
N LYS A 181 -10.41 -5.82 4.93
CA LYS A 181 -10.05 -7.25 4.93
C LYS A 181 -9.82 -7.75 3.50
N HIS A 182 -10.77 -7.49 2.59
CA HIS A 182 -10.65 -7.88 1.20
C HIS A 182 -9.44 -7.24 0.52
N ILE A 183 -9.16 -5.96 0.79
CA ILE A 183 -7.97 -5.30 0.24
C ILE A 183 -6.67 -5.98 0.73
N ALA A 184 -6.59 -6.37 2.00
CA ALA A 184 -5.42 -7.07 2.52
C ALA A 184 -5.21 -8.43 1.82
N GLU A 185 -6.29 -9.18 1.60
CA GLU A 185 -6.27 -10.45 0.86
C GLU A 185 -5.85 -10.25 -0.61
N ASP A 186 -6.38 -9.24 -1.27
CA ASP A 186 -6.04 -8.88 -2.65
C ASP A 186 -4.56 -8.49 -2.81
N ILE A 187 -4.01 -7.76 -1.83
CA ILE A 187 -2.58 -7.44 -1.79
C ILE A 187 -1.77 -8.73 -1.70
N CYS A 188 -2.14 -9.65 -0.80
CA CYS A 188 -1.49 -10.96 -0.69
C CYS A 188 -1.60 -11.75 -2.02
N ALA A 189 -2.75 -11.74 -2.67
CA ALA A 189 -2.98 -12.37 -3.97
C ALA A 189 -2.15 -11.75 -5.11
N SER A 190 -1.69 -10.50 -4.97
CA SER A 190 -0.78 -9.85 -5.93
C SER A 190 0.67 -10.31 -5.80
N VAL A 191 1.05 -10.88 -4.65
CA VAL A 191 2.46 -11.17 -4.32
C VAL A 191 3.09 -12.12 -5.33
N PRO A 192 2.48 -13.29 -5.67
CA PRO A 192 3.11 -14.27 -6.54
C PRO A 192 3.63 -13.69 -7.87
N TYR A 193 2.88 -12.75 -8.45
CA TYR A 193 3.26 -12.08 -9.69
C TYR A 193 4.51 -11.20 -9.54
N HIS A 194 4.55 -10.36 -8.51
CA HIS A 194 5.64 -9.39 -8.32
C HIS A 194 6.98 -10.07 -7.99
N ILE A 195 6.95 -11.21 -7.31
CA ILE A 195 8.17 -11.98 -6.97
C ILE A 195 8.55 -13.02 -8.04
N GLY A 196 7.77 -13.14 -9.12
CA GLY A 196 8.07 -14.01 -10.25
C GLY A 196 7.77 -15.49 -10.05
N VAL A 197 6.91 -15.87 -9.10
CA VAL A 197 6.57 -17.29 -8.83
C VAL A 197 5.29 -17.77 -9.55
N THR A 198 4.79 -17.02 -10.53
CA THR A 198 3.61 -17.39 -11.33
C THR A 198 3.90 -18.39 -12.47
N GLY A 199 5.16 -18.81 -12.62
CA GLY A 199 5.58 -19.85 -13.57
C GLY A 199 5.16 -19.59 -15.01
N LYS A 200 4.57 -20.61 -15.66
CA LYS A 200 4.11 -20.61 -17.07
C LYS A 200 2.99 -19.61 -17.38
N HIS A 201 2.39 -18.98 -16.37
CA HIS A 201 1.30 -18.03 -16.56
C HIS A 201 1.78 -16.57 -16.72
N SER A 202 3.09 -16.33 -16.78
CA SER A 202 3.63 -15.03 -17.16
C SER A 202 3.29 -14.73 -18.62
N LEU A 203 2.48 -13.69 -18.88
CA LEU A 203 1.98 -13.31 -20.21
C LEU A 203 3.08 -12.97 -21.23
N LYS A 204 4.36 -12.86 -20.82
CA LYS A 204 5.51 -12.64 -21.70
C LYS A 204 6.73 -13.45 -21.23
N PRO A 205 6.88 -14.71 -21.68
CA PRO A 205 8.06 -15.54 -21.40
C PRO A 205 9.37 -14.96 -21.96
N GLU A 206 9.26 -14.08 -22.97
CA GLU A 206 10.40 -13.59 -23.76
C GLU A 206 11.05 -12.32 -23.21
N LEU A 207 10.34 -11.55 -22.38
CA LEU A 207 10.93 -10.41 -21.67
C LEU A 207 11.63 -10.91 -20.40
N ASN A 208 12.46 -11.94 -20.47
CA ASN A 208 13.36 -12.27 -19.36
C ASN A 208 14.46 -11.19 -19.31
N PHE A 209 14.09 -10.01 -18.77
CA PHE A 209 15.08 -9.15 -18.12
C PHE A 209 15.86 -10.09 -17.20
N SER A 210 17.16 -10.22 -17.44
CA SER A 210 18.09 -11.11 -16.73
C SER A 210 17.53 -11.53 -15.38
N ASN A 211 17.22 -12.82 -15.21
CA ASN A 211 16.37 -13.43 -14.17
C ASN A 211 16.52 -12.90 -12.73
N ASN A 212 17.56 -12.13 -12.41
CA ASN A 212 17.84 -11.57 -11.11
C ASN A 212 17.29 -10.14 -10.86
N SER A 213 16.85 -9.38 -11.88
CA SER A 213 16.45 -7.95 -11.69
C SER A 213 14.96 -7.71 -11.45
N ARG A 214 14.08 -8.56 -12.02
CA ARG A 214 12.62 -8.43 -11.89
C ARG A 214 12.11 -8.72 -10.47
N PRO A 215 12.56 -9.80 -9.80
CA PRO A 215 12.12 -10.08 -8.44
C PRO A 215 12.48 -8.94 -7.49
N ALA A 216 13.68 -8.36 -7.61
CA ALA A 216 14.12 -7.25 -6.77
C ALA A 216 13.24 -5.99 -6.92
N ALA A 217 12.91 -5.58 -8.15
CA ALA A 217 12.02 -4.45 -8.39
C ALA A 217 10.59 -4.72 -7.87
N GLY A 218 10.06 -5.92 -8.08
CA GLY A 218 8.74 -6.31 -7.60
C GLY A 218 8.66 -6.44 -6.08
N GLY A 219 9.69 -7.00 -5.45
CA GLY A 219 9.82 -7.09 -3.99
C GLY A 219 9.91 -5.71 -3.34
N TYR A 220 10.68 -4.79 -3.92
CA TYR A 220 10.73 -3.41 -3.45
C TYR A 220 9.36 -2.71 -3.53
N ILE A 221 8.66 -2.83 -4.66
CA ILE A 221 7.31 -2.28 -4.84
C ILE A 221 6.35 -2.85 -3.79
N LEU A 222 6.34 -4.17 -3.60
CA LEU A 222 5.43 -4.87 -2.69
C LEU A 222 5.65 -4.57 -1.21
N THR A 223 6.88 -4.22 -0.82
CA THR A 223 7.28 -4.14 0.59
C THR A 223 6.30 -3.28 1.40
N TRP A 224 5.87 -2.14 0.83
CA TRP A 224 4.91 -1.26 1.48
C TRP A 224 3.47 -1.78 1.49
N HIS A 225 3.03 -2.43 0.42
CA HIS A 225 1.69 -3.01 0.35
C HIS A 225 1.55 -4.17 1.34
N LEU A 226 2.58 -5.01 1.46
CA LEU A 226 2.65 -6.09 2.46
C LEU A 226 2.60 -5.55 3.89
N PHE A 227 3.32 -4.47 4.17
CA PHE A 227 3.26 -3.82 5.48
C PHE A 227 1.87 -3.31 5.81
N LEU A 228 1.16 -2.70 4.85
CA LEU A 228 -0.22 -2.27 5.02
C LEU A 228 -1.14 -3.47 5.30
N ALA A 229 -1.01 -4.55 4.53
CA ALA A 229 -1.81 -5.77 4.72
C ALA A 229 -1.59 -6.41 6.11
N ALA A 230 -0.33 -6.44 6.58
CA ALA A 230 0.04 -6.94 7.91
C ALA A 230 -0.37 -5.98 9.05
N SER A 231 -0.35 -4.66 8.80
CA SER A 231 -0.75 -3.59 9.72
C SER A 231 -2.27 -3.46 9.89
N CYS A 232 -3.04 -4.08 9.02
CA CYS A 232 -4.50 -4.05 9.08
C CYS A 232 -5.00 -4.62 10.40
N ARG A 233 -5.79 -3.81 11.14
CA ARG A 233 -6.35 -4.22 12.43
C ARG A 233 -7.32 -5.40 12.32
N PHE A 234 -7.87 -5.58 11.13
CA PHE A 234 -8.88 -6.59 10.81
C PHE A 234 -8.31 -7.82 10.09
N SER A 235 -7.03 -7.81 9.71
CA SER A 235 -6.38 -8.98 9.11
C SER A 235 -6.24 -10.12 10.12
N PRO A 236 -6.53 -11.38 9.74
CA PRO A 236 -6.33 -12.52 10.64
C PRO A 236 -4.85 -12.72 10.95
N PRO A 237 -4.49 -13.32 12.11
CA PRO A 237 -3.10 -13.56 12.49
C PRO A 237 -2.30 -14.34 11.43
N SER A 238 -2.95 -15.27 10.72
CA SER A 238 -2.36 -16.02 9.60
C SER A 238 -1.89 -15.11 8.47
N LEU A 239 -2.70 -14.12 8.06
CA LEU A 239 -2.34 -13.16 7.00
C LEU A 239 -1.16 -12.31 7.45
N LYS A 240 -1.19 -11.81 8.68
CA LYS A 240 -0.11 -10.99 9.25
C LYS A 240 1.21 -11.74 9.26
N SER A 241 1.22 -12.96 9.80
CA SER A 241 2.40 -13.83 9.83
C SER A 241 2.93 -14.15 8.44
N TRP A 242 2.03 -14.47 7.50
CA TRP A 242 2.40 -14.73 6.12
C TRP A 242 3.02 -13.50 5.44
N ALA A 243 2.43 -12.32 5.59
CA ALA A 243 2.93 -11.08 5.01
C ALA A 243 4.30 -10.67 5.59
N ILE A 244 4.50 -10.85 6.91
CA ILE A 244 5.80 -10.66 7.57
C ILE A 244 6.84 -11.61 6.97
N THR A 245 6.51 -12.90 6.84
CA THR A 245 7.40 -13.90 6.22
C THR A 245 7.75 -13.53 4.77
N CYS A 246 6.80 -12.99 4.00
CA CYS A 246 7.07 -12.49 2.64
C CYS A 246 8.07 -11.32 2.65
N MET A 247 7.94 -10.36 3.58
CA MET A 247 8.89 -9.25 3.71
C MET A 247 10.28 -9.73 4.14
N GLU A 248 10.37 -10.71 5.05
CA GLU A 248 11.65 -11.34 5.43
C GLU A 248 12.35 -11.96 4.22
N LYS A 249 11.60 -12.74 3.43
CA LYS A 249 12.13 -13.35 2.20
C LYS A 249 12.55 -12.30 1.19
N ILE A 250 11.74 -11.27 0.93
CA ILE A 250 12.12 -10.15 0.05
C ILE A 250 13.43 -9.50 0.53
N GLY A 251 13.57 -9.28 1.83
CA GLY A 251 14.78 -8.71 2.40
C GLY A 251 16.02 -9.60 2.21
N HIS A 252 15.91 -10.88 2.55
CA HIS A 252 17.02 -11.83 2.48
C HIS A 252 17.41 -12.24 1.07
N SER A 253 16.44 -12.53 0.20
CA SER A 253 16.72 -13.05 -1.15
C SER A 253 16.90 -11.95 -2.21
N MET A 254 16.36 -10.75 -1.98
CA MET A 254 16.39 -9.65 -2.95
C MET A 254 17.19 -8.43 -2.48
N GLY A 255 17.77 -8.47 -1.27
CA GLY A 255 18.61 -7.40 -0.73
C GLY A 255 17.86 -6.13 -0.34
N VAL A 256 16.54 -6.21 -0.13
CA VAL A 256 15.70 -5.07 0.25
C VAL A 256 15.68 -4.93 1.78
N ASN A 257 16.73 -4.35 2.36
CA ASN A 257 16.88 -4.22 3.83
C ASN A 257 15.68 -3.54 4.51
N GLN A 258 15.02 -2.61 3.82
CA GLN A 258 13.79 -1.96 4.32
C GLN A 258 12.68 -2.98 4.64
N ALA A 259 12.57 -4.06 3.87
CA ALA A 259 11.58 -5.10 4.12
C ALA A 259 11.86 -5.84 5.44
N LEU A 260 13.14 -6.08 5.78
CA LEU A 260 13.54 -6.68 7.06
C LEU A 260 13.18 -5.78 8.24
N SER A 261 13.47 -4.47 8.13
CA SER A 261 13.13 -3.50 9.17
C SER A 261 11.62 -3.45 9.43
N MET A 262 10.82 -3.47 8.37
CA MET A 262 9.35 -3.44 8.44
C MET A 262 8.77 -4.74 9.01
N ALA A 263 9.33 -5.90 8.63
CA ALA A 263 8.97 -7.19 9.19
C ALA A 263 9.25 -7.25 10.70
N CYS A 264 10.46 -6.85 11.12
CA CYS A 264 10.85 -6.81 12.52
C CYS A 264 9.94 -5.89 13.35
N TYR A 265 9.61 -4.72 12.80
CA TYR A 265 8.71 -3.76 13.44
C TYR A 265 7.33 -4.37 13.71
N LEU A 266 6.74 -5.03 12.72
CA LEU A 266 5.43 -5.69 12.84
C LEU A 266 5.46 -6.92 13.75
N ALA A 267 6.55 -7.72 13.71
CA ALA A 267 6.72 -8.90 14.55
C ALA A 267 6.75 -8.55 16.05
N ARG A 268 7.21 -7.34 16.40
CA ARG A 268 7.16 -6.77 17.76
C ARG A 268 5.76 -6.28 18.16
N GLY A 269 4.73 -6.50 17.32
CA GLY A 269 3.36 -6.07 17.59
C GLY A 269 3.13 -4.57 17.36
N MET A 270 4.08 -3.86 16.77
CA MET A 270 3.94 -2.43 16.54
C MET A 270 3.07 -2.18 15.30
N GLY A 271 1.97 -1.46 15.50
CA GLY A 271 1.09 -0.99 14.41
C GLY A 271 1.72 0.17 13.62
N PRO A 272 1.12 0.55 12.48
CA PRO A 272 1.67 1.58 11.62
C PRO A 272 1.87 2.90 12.40
N PRO A 273 3.03 3.57 12.22
CA PRO A 273 3.49 4.66 13.10
C PRO A 273 2.50 5.84 13.16
N TYR A 274 1.69 6.06 12.13
CA TYR A 274 0.71 7.15 12.09
C TYR A 274 -0.55 6.93 12.94
N ARG A 275 -0.72 5.74 13.55
CA ARG A 275 -1.77 5.46 14.56
C ARG A 275 -1.35 5.87 15.97
N ASN A 276 -0.07 6.13 16.21
CA ASN A 276 0.45 6.63 17.47
C ASN A 276 1.00 8.04 17.25
N GLU A 277 0.56 9.04 18.02
CA GLU A 277 1.02 10.44 17.92
C GLU A 277 2.53 10.64 18.21
N ARG A 278 3.29 9.57 18.46
CA ARG A 278 4.68 9.59 18.93
C ARG A 278 5.74 9.15 17.91
N MET A 279 5.45 9.11 16.62
CA MET A 279 6.52 8.83 15.64
C MET A 279 6.36 9.65 14.36
N LEU A 280 6.56 10.96 14.50
CA LEU A 280 7.13 11.77 13.42
C LEU A 280 8.54 11.21 13.18
N VAL A 281 8.79 10.74 11.96
CA VAL A 281 10.09 10.26 11.48
C VAL A 281 10.50 8.91 12.10
N ILE A 282 10.21 7.80 11.41
CA ILE A 282 11.10 6.64 11.55
C ILE A 282 12.40 7.06 10.87
N ASP A 283 13.30 7.64 11.64
CA ASP A 283 14.67 7.84 11.24
C ASP A 283 15.35 6.46 11.27
N ILE A 284 15.29 5.74 10.13
CA ILE A 284 16.06 4.48 9.92
C ILE A 284 17.55 4.83 9.71
N GLY A 285 17.97 6.04 10.09
CA GLY A 285 19.36 6.46 10.21
C GLY A 285 19.99 6.02 11.53
N THR A 286 19.26 5.97 12.65
CA THR A 286 19.88 5.91 13.98
C THR A 286 20.04 4.50 14.58
N GLU A 287 19.39 3.46 14.04
CA GLU A 287 19.62 2.07 14.50
C GLU A 287 20.76 1.35 13.75
N VAL A 288 21.27 1.92 12.64
CA VAL A 288 22.47 1.38 11.99
C VAL A 288 23.73 1.73 12.80
N ASP A 289 23.71 2.85 13.52
CA ASP A 289 24.79 3.25 14.44
C ASP A 289 24.68 2.56 15.83
N ALA A 290 23.51 2.02 16.19
CA ALA A 290 23.35 1.24 17.41
C ALA A 290 23.81 -0.22 17.25
N MET A 291 23.81 -0.75 16.01
CA MET A 291 24.31 -2.10 15.70
C MET A 291 25.80 -2.14 15.34
N SER A 292 26.47 -0.99 15.16
CA SER A 292 27.92 -0.90 14.92
C SER A 292 28.77 -0.90 16.19
N ASN A 293 28.15 -0.89 17.39
CA ASN A 293 28.85 -0.85 18.69
C ASN A 293 28.80 -2.16 19.49
N ILE A 294 28.45 -3.29 18.88
CA ILE A 294 28.73 -4.59 19.50
C ILE A 294 30.18 -4.96 19.15
N SER A 295 31.11 -4.57 20.03
CA SER A 295 32.49 -5.08 19.98
C SER A 295 32.48 -6.62 20.00
N PRO A 296 33.41 -7.27 19.28
CA PRO A 296 33.60 -8.70 19.40
C PRO A 296 34.15 -8.97 20.79
N VAL A 297 33.35 -9.60 21.66
CA VAL A 297 33.88 -10.25 22.84
C VAL A 297 34.61 -11.50 22.35
N VAL A 298 35.90 -11.53 22.70
CA VAL A 298 36.87 -12.62 22.51
C VAL A 298 36.34 -13.95 23.01
#